data_AF-A0A0M1J8V1-F1
#
_entry.id   AF-A0A0M1J8V1-F1
#
_cell.length_a   1.000
_cell.length_b   1.000
_cell.length_c   1.000
_cell.angle_alpha   90.00
_cell.angle_beta   90.00
_cell.angle_gamma   90.00
#
_symmetry.space_group_name_H-M   'P 1'
#
loop_
_entity.id
_entity.type
_entity.pdbx_description
1 polymer ?
#
loop_
_entity_poly.entity_id
_entity_poly.type
_entity_poly.pdbx_seq_one_letter_code
_entity_poly.pdbx_strand_id
1 'polypeptide(L)'
;MDKAMKQVENLEGEVNYKLLKAKVSQHILRRLDKNFKSFFRCYQDFQKNPHKYKGQPKPPHFKQKQYDNLIYYYQAFSVKNGTVFLEKGLSFPLPEKLVDKTIKQVEI
;
A
#
# COMPACT_ATOMS: atom_id res chain seq x y z
N MET A 1 -7.29 13.87 4.07
CA MET A 1 -6.60 12.77 4.79
C MET A 1 -5.25 13.18 5.34
N ASP A 2 -4.30 13.67 4.55
CA ASP A 2 -2.92 13.97 5.01
C ASP A 2 -2.84 14.82 6.29
N LYS A 3 -3.56 15.96 6.34
CA LYS A 3 -3.59 16.85 7.51
C LYS A 3 -4.12 16.16 8.78
N ALA A 4 -5.16 15.35 8.63
CA ALA A 4 -5.75 14.62 9.75
C ALA A 4 -4.79 13.55 10.28
N MET A 5 -4.21 12.73 9.39
CA MET A 5 -3.32 11.63 9.78
C MET A 5 -2.04 12.10 10.46
N LYS A 6 -1.59 13.34 10.22
CA LYS A 6 -0.45 13.96 10.92
C LYS A 6 -0.72 14.31 12.39
N GLN A 7 -1.95 14.15 12.86
CA GLN A 7 -2.40 14.50 14.21
C GLN A 7 -3.06 13.31 14.93
N VAL A 8 -3.28 12.20 14.23
CA VAL A 8 -3.93 11.01 14.79
C VAL A 8 -2.86 10.13 15.42
N GLU A 9 -3.02 9.86 16.71
CA GLU A 9 -2.21 8.91 17.47
C GLU A 9 -2.72 7.48 17.25
N ASN A 10 -1.80 6.51 17.29
CA ASN A 10 -2.12 5.10 17.35
C ASN A 10 -2.50 4.68 18.78
N LEU A 11 -2.73 3.38 19.00
CA LEU A 11 -3.09 2.83 20.32
C LEU A 11 -1.98 3.00 21.38
N GLU A 12 -0.76 3.32 20.95
CA GLU A 12 0.42 3.52 21.80
C GLU A 12 0.69 5.01 22.07
N GLY A 13 -0.14 5.92 21.54
CA GLY A 13 0.02 7.37 21.70
C GLY A 13 1.00 8.00 20.69
N GLU A 14 1.41 7.28 19.65
CA GLU A 14 2.38 7.74 18.66
C GLU A 14 1.75 8.13 17.32
N VAL A 15 2.29 9.15 16.66
CA VAL A 15 1.86 9.59 15.33
C VAL A 15 2.67 8.87 14.24
N ASN A 16 2.30 7.63 13.94
CA ASN A 16 3.01 6.77 12.99
C ASN A 16 3.11 7.35 11.57
N TYR A 17 2.12 8.16 11.17
CA TYR A 17 2.05 8.72 9.82
C TYR A 17 3.29 9.55 9.44
N LYS A 18 3.97 10.15 10.42
CA LYS A 18 5.17 10.98 10.24
C LYS A 18 6.47 10.18 10.18
N LEU A 19 6.45 8.89 10.56
CA LEU A 19 7.64 8.04 10.58
C LEU A 19 8.11 7.64 9.17
N LEU A 20 7.20 7.68 8.19
CA LEU A 20 7.48 7.41 6.78
C LEU A 20 7.39 8.68 5.94
N LYS A 21 7.99 8.65 4.75
CA LYS A 21 7.75 9.67 3.73
C LYS A 21 6.25 9.78 3.48
N ALA A 22 5.72 11.01 3.49
CA ALA A 22 4.30 11.27 3.31
C ALA A 22 3.70 10.59 2.06
N LYS A 23 4.46 10.51 0.96
CA LYS A 23 4.01 9.81 -0.26
C LYS A 23 3.73 8.32 0.00
N VAL A 24 4.62 7.61 0.71
CA VAL A 24 4.45 6.19 1.02
C VAL A 24 3.18 5.98 1.87
N SER A 25 3.05 6.74 2.96
CA SER A 25 1.86 6.69 3.83
C SER A 25 0.57 6.98 3.07
N GLN A 26 0.55 8.01 2.21
CA GLN A 26 -0.62 8.35 1.39
C GLN A 26 -0.98 7.25 0.38
N HIS A 27 0.01 6.60 -0.24
CA HIS A 27 -0.24 5.53 -1.20
C HIS A 27 -0.82 4.28 -0.51
N ILE A 28 -0.39 3.97 0.70
CA ILE A 28 -0.98 2.91 1.52
C ILE A 28 -2.45 3.23 1.83
N LEU A 29 -2.76 4.45 2.28
CA LEU A 29 -4.13 4.87 2.56
C LEU A 29 -5.03 4.84 1.31
N ARG A 30 -4.49 5.23 0.14
CA ARG A 30 -5.22 5.12 -1.14
C ARG A 30 -5.50 3.66 -1.52
N ARG A 31 -4.56 2.75 -1.27
CA ARG A 31 -4.78 1.32 -1.50
C ARG A 31 -5.87 0.79 -0.58
N LEU A 32 -5.86 1.18 0.70
CA LEU A 32 -6.87 0.80 1.68
C LEU A 32 -8.27 1.29 1.25
N ASP A 33 -8.40 2.56 0.88
CA ASP A 33 -9.64 3.14 0.35
C ASP A 33 -10.16 2.37 -0.88
N LYS A 34 -9.28 2.05 -1.84
CA LYS A 34 -9.66 1.26 -3.01
C LYS A 34 -10.15 -0.14 -2.63
N ASN A 35 -9.50 -0.79 -1.67
CA ASN A 35 -9.88 -2.13 -1.22
C ASN A 35 -11.27 -2.12 -0.55
N PHE A 36 -11.55 -1.15 0.32
CA PHE A 36 -12.87 -1.00 0.93
C PHE A 36 -13.95 -0.68 -0.11
N LYS A 37 -13.71 0.24 -1.05
CA LYS A 37 -14.65 0.51 -2.16
C LYS A 37 -14.94 -0.73 -2.99
N SER A 38 -13.92 -1.54 -3.27
CA SER A 38 -14.08 -2.81 -3.99
C SER A 38 -14.91 -3.80 -3.18
N PHE A 39 -14.65 -3.92 -1.87
CA PHE A 39 -15.41 -4.79 -0.98
C PHE A 39 -16.89 -4.41 -0.96
N PHE A 40 -17.23 -3.14 -0.72
CA PHE A 40 -18.63 -2.70 -0.66
C PHE A 40 -19.37 -2.93 -1.98
N ARG A 41 -18.71 -2.68 -3.13
CA ARG A 41 -19.27 -2.99 -4.46
C ARG A 41 -19.57 -4.48 -4.61
N CYS A 42 -18.62 -5.34 -4.26
CA CYS A 42 -18.82 -6.79 -4.32
C CYS A 42 -19.91 -7.27 -3.37
N TYR A 43 -19.97 -6.70 -2.16
CA TYR A 43 -20.98 -7.03 -1.16
C TYR A 43 -22.39 -6.68 -1.65
N GLN A 44 -22.57 -5.48 -2.21
CA GLN A 44 -23.84 -5.06 -2.80
C GLN A 44 -24.26 -5.91 -4.00
N ASP A 45 -23.32 -6.29 -4.88
CA ASP A 45 -23.64 -7.19 -6.00
C ASP A 45 -23.96 -8.60 -5.51
N PHE A 46 -23.23 -9.11 -4.50
CA PHE A 46 -23.52 -10.41 -3.88
C PHE A 46 -24.94 -10.50 -3.32
N GLN A 47 -25.44 -9.43 -2.69
CA GLN A 47 -26.83 -9.39 -2.19
C GLN A 47 -27.87 -9.59 -3.30
N LYS A 48 -27.58 -9.16 -4.53
CA LYS A 48 -28.47 -9.28 -5.69
C LYS A 48 -28.20 -10.56 -6.50
N ASN A 49 -26.94 -10.97 -6.56
CA ASN A 49 -26.43 -12.01 -7.44
C ASN A 49 -25.56 -13.03 -6.68
N PRO A 50 -26.06 -13.72 -5.64
CA PRO A 50 -25.23 -14.57 -4.78
C PRO A 50 -24.56 -15.72 -5.54
N HIS A 51 -25.22 -16.23 -6.59
CA HIS A 51 -24.72 -17.32 -7.45
C HIS A 51 -23.44 -16.98 -8.24
N LYS A 52 -23.11 -15.69 -8.44
CA LYS A 52 -21.86 -15.28 -9.11
C LYS A 52 -20.61 -15.49 -8.25
N TYR A 53 -20.78 -15.74 -6.95
CA TYR A 53 -19.72 -15.78 -5.98
C TYR A 53 -19.63 -17.16 -5.33
N LYS A 54 -18.40 -17.59 -4.99
CA LYS A 54 -18.17 -18.83 -4.23
C LYS A 54 -18.53 -18.70 -2.74
N GLY A 55 -18.89 -17.51 -2.29
CA GLY A 55 -19.22 -17.19 -0.90
C GLY A 55 -19.35 -15.69 -0.69
N GLN A 56 -19.80 -15.29 0.50
CA GLN A 56 -19.99 -13.89 0.86
C GLN A 56 -18.64 -13.13 0.83
N PRO A 57 -18.56 -11.97 0.15
CA PRO A 57 -17.39 -11.10 0.22
C PRO A 57 -17.08 -10.74 1.68
N LYS A 58 -15.79 -10.71 2.03
CA LYS A 58 -15.32 -10.36 3.37
C LYS A 58 -14.58 -9.01 3.35
N PRO A 59 -14.69 -8.19 4.41
CA PRO A 59 -14.00 -6.92 4.48
C PRO A 59 -12.47 -7.13 4.52
N PRO A 60 -11.66 -6.11 4.18
CA PRO A 60 -10.25 -6.11 4.52
C PRO A 60 -10.03 -6.26 6.03
N HIS A 61 -9.01 -7.01 6.43
CA HIS A 61 -8.66 -7.21 7.84
C HIS A 61 -7.26 -6.67 8.12
N PHE A 62 -7.00 -6.32 9.38
CA PHE A 62 -5.65 -5.99 9.83
C PHE A 62 -4.73 -7.21 9.72
N LYS A 63 -3.47 -6.94 9.40
CA LYS A 63 -2.43 -7.96 9.31
C LYS A 63 -2.02 -8.40 10.72
N GLN A 64 -1.74 -9.69 10.88
CA GLN A 64 -1.23 -10.27 12.15
C GLN A 64 0.29 -10.46 12.17
N LYS A 65 0.98 -10.33 11.03
CA LYS A 65 2.44 -10.49 10.98
C LYS A 65 3.15 -9.20 11.39
N GLN A 66 4.35 -9.35 11.95
CA GLN A 66 5.17 -8.26 12.48
C GLN A 66 5.59 -7.21 11.43
N TYR A 67 5.89 -7.61 10.20
CA TYR A 67 6.35 -6.68 9.17
C TYR A 67 5.18 -6.02 8.45
N ASP A 68 5.31 -4.76 8.06
CA ASP A 68 4.34 -4.08 7.20
C ASP A 68 4.72 -4.15 5.72
N ASN A 69 3.74 -3.99 4.82
CA ASN A 69 4.00 -3.85 3.38
C ASN A 69 4.10 -2.36 3.04
N LEU A 70 5.23 -1.93 2.51
CA LEU A 70 5.46 -0.54 2.13
C LEU A 70 5.33 -0.36 0.63
N ILE A 71 4.49 0.59 0.22
CA ILE A 71 4.24 0.89 -1.19
C ILE A 71 4.98 2.16 -1.61
N TYR A 72 6.03 1.98 -2.40
CA TYR A 72 6.79 3.06 -3.02
C TYR A 72 6.30 3.28 -4.45
N TYR A 73 5.57 4.36 -4.68
CA TYR A 73 5.19 4.78 -6.03
C TYR A 73 6.38 5.38 -6.79
N TYR A 74 6.33 5.48 -8.13
CA TYR A 74 7.46 5.92 -8.97
C TYR A 74 8.10 7.26 -8.56
N GLN A 75 7.37 8.11 -7.84
CA GLN A 75 7.87 9.39 -7.33
C GLN A 75 8.51 9.32 -5.93
N ALA A 76 8.55 8.14 -5.33
CA ALA A 76 9.03 7.89 -3.96
C ALA A 76 10.32 7.04 -3.94
N PHE A 77 10.75 6.51 -5.08
CA PHE A 77 12.03 5.80 -5.26
C PHE A 77 12.72 6.27 -6.54
N SER A 78 13.97 5.85 -6.74
CA SER A 78 14.68 6.04 -8.01
C SER A 78 15.39 4.77 -8.42
N VAL A 79 15.59 4.58 -9.72
CA VAL A 79 16.39 3.50 -10.28
C VAL A 79 17.58 4.14 -10.99
N LYS A 80 18.80 3.79 -10.57
CA LYS A 80 20.04 4.29 -11.16
C LYS A 80 21.03 3.14 -11.27
N ASN A 81 21.64 2.97 -12.44
CA ASN A 81 22.69 1.97 -12.69
C ASN A 81 22.30 0.56 -12.18
N GLY A 82 21.09 0.09 -12.52
CA GLY A 82 20.60 -1.22 -12.09
C GLY A 82 20.33 -1.35 -10.58
N THR A 83 20.30 -0.26 -9.82
CA THR A 83 20.01 -0.26 -8.38
C THR A 83 18.74 0.55 -8.08
N VAL A 84 17.87 0.00 -7.24
CA VAL A 84 16.69 0.67 -6.71
C VAL A 84 17.06 1.35 -5.39
N PHE A 85 16.79 2.65 -5.28
CA PHE A 85 17.02 3.47 -4.09
C PHE A 85 15.68 3.91 -3.50
N LEU A 86 15.38 3.45 -2.27
CA LEU A 86 14.15 3.80 -1.55
C LEU A 86 14.41 4.94 -0.56
N GLU A 87 15.43 4.78 0.30
CA GLU A 87 15.83 5.72 1.34
C GLU A 87 17.35 5.80 1.45
N LYS A 88 17.85 6.77 2.23
CA LYS A 88 19.28 6.81 2.58
C LYS A 88 19.64 5.52 3.32
N GLY A 89 20.55 4.73 2.75
CA GLY A 89 20.96 3.44 3.32
C GLY A 89 20.01 2.27 3.00
N LEU A 90 18.93 2.49 2.24
CA LEU A 90 18.02 1.43 1.80
C LEU A 90 17.96 1.37 0.28
N SER A 91 18.69 0.41 -0.27
CA SER A 91 18.76 0.12 -1.70
C SER A 91 18.95 -1.37 -1.96
N PHE A 92 18.53 -1.82 -3.14
CA PHE A 92 18.71 -3.21 -3.56
C PHE A 92 18.88 -3.30 -5.09
N PRO A 93 19.54 -4.34 -5.61
CA PRO A 93 19.72 -4.52 -7.05
C PRO A 93 18.38 -4.73 -7.75
N LEU A 94 18.20 -4.09 -8.91
CA LEU A 94 17.06 -4.32 -9.78
C LEU A 94 17.17 -5.74 -10.36
N PRO A 95 16.12 -6.58 -10.26
CA PRO A 95 16.12 -7.89 -10.89
C PRO A 95 16.38 -7.80 -12.39
N GLU A 96 17.24 -8.66 -12.94
CA GLU A 96 17.66 -8.64 -14.35
C GLU A 96 16.47 -8.64 -15.34
N LYS A 97 15.42 -9.41 -15.04
CA LYS A 97 14.17 -9.47 -15.82
C LYS A 97 13.39 -8.14 -15.92
N LEU A 98 13.76 -7.15 -15.12
CA LEU A 98 13.16 -5.82 -15.05
C LEU A 98 14.06 -4.74 -15.65
N VAL A 99 15.26 -5.09 -16.14
CA VAL A 99 16.11 -4.18 -16.93
C VAL A 99 15.31 -3.69 -18.15
N ASP A 100 15.47 -2.41 -18.48
CA ASP A 100 14.75 -1.67 -19.53
C ASP A 100 13.23 -1.51 -19.34
N LYS A 101 12.67 -1.94 -18.20
CA LYS A 101 11.24 -1.75 -17.91
C LYS A 101 11.00 -0.48 -17.09
N THR A 102 9.90 0.20 -17.40
CA THR A 102 9.42 1.32 -16.55
C THR A 102 8.80 0.77 -15.26
N ILE A 103 9.50 0.96 -14.14
CA ILE A 103 9.01 0.56 -12.82
C ILE A 103 8.09 1.65 -12.27
N LYS A 104 6.80 1.34 -12.13
CA LYS A 104 5.80 2.30 -11.64
C LYS A 104 5.62 2.26 -10.12
N GLN A 105 5.98 1.14 -9.51
CA GLN A 105 5.77 0.88 -8.09
C GLN A 105 6.75 -0.20 -7.60
N VAL A 106 7.20 -0.06 -6.37
CA VAL A 106 7.94 -1.06 -5.61
C VAL A 106 7.14 -1.37 -4.34
N GLU A 107 7.00 -2.65 -4.00
CA GLU A 107 6.44 -3.12 -2.73
C GLU A 107 7.52 -3.92 -2.01
N ILE A 108 7.72 -3.64 -0.72
CA ILE A 108 8.65 -4.35 0.16
C ILE A 108 7.97 -4.77 1.46
#